data_AF-A0A3B4XG05-F1
#
_entry.id   AF-A0A3B4XG05-F1
#
_cell.length_a   1.000
_cell.length_b   1.000
_cell.length_c   1.000
_cell.angle_alpha   90.00
_cell.angle_beta   90.00
_cell.angle_gamma   90.00
#
_symmetry.space_group_name_H-M   'P 1'
#
loop_
_entity.id
_entity.type
_entity.pdbx_description
1 polymer ?
#
loop_
_entity_poly.entity_id
_entity_poly.type
_entity_poly.pdbx_seq_one_letter_code
_entity_poly.pdbx_strand_id
1 'polypeptide(L)'
;NVPSSPFAKNKQTSDHYLRAQLTDQIKVLDSQVEVKQQQLSDLSEFLRRRGDIEAEYARALDKLTERFTHKTKKKEQWGQSVCQVWSVLLTQTRLESREHAALGDTCCNTLTQRLIHSTEDTHRLHKRVSGGSVFTLHSVSSVSCKKNKNL
;
A
#
# COMPACT_ATOMS: atom_id res chain seq x y z
N ASN A 1 -37.35 42.76 -25.57
CA ASN A 1 -36.72 42.33 -24.31
C ASN A 1 -37.72 41.45 -23.57
N VAL A 2 -37.80 40.16 -23.94
CA VAL A 2 -38.79 39.22 -23.36
C VAL A 2 -38.24 38.74 -22.01
N PRO A 3 -39.00 38.80 -20.90
CA PRO A 3 -38.51 38.30 -19.63
C PRO A 3 -38.27 36.80 -19.73
N SER A 4 -37.05 36.36 -19.46
CA SER A 4 -36.68 34.95 -19.42
C SER A 4 -37.54 34.20 -18.41
N SER A 5 -38.20 33.11 -18.86
CA SER A 5 -39.14 32.30 -18.08
C SER A 5 -38.50 31.84 -16.74
N PRO A 6 -39.23 31.93 -15.60
CA PRO A 6 -38.75 31.47 -14.29
C PRO A 6 -38.28 30.01 -14.30
N PHE A 7 -38.87 29.16 -15.14
CA PHE A 7 -38.48 27.77 -15.32
C PHE A 7 -37.09 27.60 -15.95
N ALA A 8 -36.70 28.50 -16.86
CA ALA A 8 -35.38 28.47 -17.48
C ALA A 8 -34.29 28.87 -16.46
N LYS A 9 -34.57 29.88 -15.63
CA LYS A 9 -33.68 30.31 -14.54
C LYS A 9 -33.47 29.20 -13.52
N ASN A 10 -34.55 28.57 -13.06
CA ASN A 10 -34.49 27.52 -12.02
C ASN A 10 -33.71 26.28 -12.48
N LYS A 11 -33.80 25.94 -13.77
CA LYS A 11 -33.09 24.80 -14.40
C LYS A 11 -31.61 25.07 -14.65
N GLN A 12 -31.26 26.30 -15.05
CA GLN A 12 -29.86 26.72 -15.22
C GLN A 12 -29.10 26.70 -13.89
N THR A 13 -29.75 27.09 -12.79
CA THR A 13 -29.20 26.96 -11.43
C THR A 13 -29.01 25.50 -11.02
N SER A 14 -29.86 24.57 -11.46
CA SER A 14 -29.70 23.13 -11.16
C SER A 14 -28.49 22.52 -11.89
N ASP A 15 -28.30 22.85 -13.16
CA ASP A 15 -27.15 22.39 -13.96
C ASP A 15 -25.82 22.92 -13.39
N HIS A 16 -25.78 24.19 -12.99
CA HIS A 16 -24.61 24.79 -12.36
C HIS A 16 -24.29 24.10 -11.03
N TYR A 17 -25.30 23.83 -10.21
CA TYR A 17 -25.16 23.14 -8.93
C TYR A 17 -24.66 21.69 -9.08
N LEU A 18 -25.19 20.94 -10.05
CA LEU A 18 -24.75 19.57 -10.34
C LEU A 18 -23.29 19.53 -10.81
N ARG A 19 -22.87 20.49 -11.65
CA ARG A 19 -21.48 20.60 -12.13
C ARG A 19 -20.53 20.95 -10.99
N ALA A 20 -20.91 21.90 -10.13
CA ALA A 20 -20.12 22.24 -8.95
C ALA A 20 -19.93 21.03 -8.02
N GLN A 21 -21.01 20.29 -7.72
CA GLN A 21 -20.93 19.08 -6.92
C GLN A 21 -20.04 18.00 -7.54
N LEU A 22 -20.18 17.72 -8.84
CA LEU A 22 -19.35 16.73 -9.53
C LEU A 22 -17.86 17.14 -9.53
N THR A 23 -17.58 18.42 -9.73
CA THR A 23 -16.22 18.95 -9.65
C THR A 23 -15.63 18.81 -8.25
N ASP A 24 -16.41 19.10 -7.20
CA ASP A 24 -15.94 18.96 -5.83
C ASP A 24 -15.77 17.48 -5.45
N GLN A 25 -16.64 16.59 -5.93
CA GLN A 25 -16.44 15.14 -5.77
C GLN A 25 -15.15 14.66 -6.43
N ILE A 26 -14.80 15.15 -7.62
CA ILE A 26 -13.53 14.82 -8.28
C ILE A 26 -12.35 15.28 -7.42
N LYS A 27 -12.36 16.52 -6.92
CA LYS A 27 -11.28 17.03 -6.04
C LYS A 27 -11.12 16.20 -4.76
N VAL A 28 -12.23 15.81 -4.15
CA VAL A 28 -12.21 14.95 -2.94
C VAL A 28 -11.63 13.58 -3.29
N LEU A 29 -12.02 12.98 -4.41
CA LEU A 29 -11.47 11.71 -4.89
C LEU A 29 -9.96 11.81 -5.17
N ASP A 30 -9.51 12.88 -5.82
CA ASP A 30 -8.08 13.13 -6.09
C ASP A 30 -7.30 13.20 -4.78
N SER A 31 -7.76 14.00 -3.82
CA SER A 31 -7.15 14.13 -2.50
C SER A 31 -7.11 12.80 -1.74
N GLN A 32 -8.18 12.00 -1.78
CA GLN A 32 -8.21 10.67 -1.16
C GLN A 32 -7.20 9.71 -1.79
N VAL A 33 -7.01 9.78 -3.11
CA VAL A 33 -6.04 8.95 -3.82
C VAL A 33 -4.61 9.35 -3.46
N GLU A 34 -4.31 10.64 -3.38
CA GLU A 34 -3.00 11.13 -2.91
C GLU A 34 -2.70 10.66 -1.48
N VAL A 35 -3.65 10.78 -0.56
CA VAL A 35 -3.49 10.30 0.83
C VAL A 35 -3.24 8.79 0.85
N LYS A 36 -4.00 8.02 0.07
CA LYS A 36 -3.84 6.56 -0.01
C LYS A 36 -2.49 6.16 -0.61
N GLN A 37 -2.02 6.87 -1.63
CA GLN A 37 -0.68 6.67 -2.21
C GLN A 37 0.42 6.93 -1.18
N GLN A 38 0.30 8.01 -0.40
CA GLN A 38 1.25 8.29 0.67
C GLN A 38 1.27 7.18 1.72
N GLN A 39 0.11 6.72 2.18
CA GLN A 39 0.00 5.61 3.13
C GLN A 39 0.64 4.31 2.62
N LEU A 40 0.40 3.97 1.34
CA LEU A 40 1.00 2.79 0.71
C LEU A 40 2.53 2.92 0.60
N SER A 41 3.03 4.13 0.30
CA SER A 41 4.46 4.43 0.27
C SER A 41 5.10 4.28 1.65
N ASP A 42 4.51 4.88 2.68
CA ASP A 42 5.02 4.81 4.06
C ASP A 42 5.06 3.37 4.57
N LEU A 43 4.01 2.59 4.28
CA LEU A 43 3.95 1.17 4.65
C LEU A 43 5.00 0.33 3.91
N SER A 44 5.25 0.63 2.62
CA SER A 44 6.28 -0.06 1.84
C SER A 44 7.67 0.20 2.41
N GLU A 45 7.98 1.45 2.77
CA GLU A 45 9.25 1.80 3.40
C GLU A 45 9.41 1.16 4.78
N PHE A 46 8.33 1.12 5.57
CA PHE A 46 8.34 0.41 6.86
C PHE A 46 8.66 -1.08 6.69
N LEU A 47 7.99 -1.75 5.76
CA LEU A 47 8.22 -3.18 5.51
C LEU A 47 9.63 -3.46 5.03
N ARG A 48 10.18 -2.60 4.16
CA ARG A 48 11.58 -2.71 3.71
C ARG A 48 12.54 -2.63 4.88
N ARG A 49 12.42 -1.60 5.73
CA ARG A 49 13.25 -1.45 6.93
C ARG A 49 13.08 -2.62 7.90
N ARG A 50 11.84 -3.09 8.07
CA ARG A 50 11.56 -4.26 8.91
C ARG A 50 12.26 -5.50 8.36
N GLY A 51 12.17 -5.74 7.06
CA GLY A 51 12.84 -6.86 6.40
C GLY A 51 14.36 -6.82 6.54
N ASP A 52 14.98 -5.64 6.40
CA ASP A 52 16.41 -5.44 6.61
C ASP A 52 16.84 -5.80 8.05
N ILE A 53 16.04 -5.39 9.05
CA ILE A 53 16.27 -5.71 10.46
C ILE A 53 16.15 -7.22 10.72
N GLU A 54 15.11 -7.86 10.22
CA GLU A 54 14.91 -9.31 10.37
C GLU A 54 16.05 -10.12 9.72
N ALA A 55 16.51 -9.69 8.54
CA ALA A 55 17.65 -10.30 7.87
C ALA A 55 18.98 -10.13 8.65
N GLU A 56 19.17 -9.00 9.33
CA GLU A 56 20.32 -8.79 10.22
C GLU A 56 20.24 -9.69 11.46
N TYR A 57 19.07 -9.84 12.08
CA TYR A 57 18.87 -10.77 13.19
C TYR A 57 19.23 -12.21 12.80
N ALA A 58 18.72 -12.69 11.66
CA ALA A 58 19.06 -14.01 11.13
C ALA A 58 20.58 -14.19 10.97
N ARG A 59 21.25 -13.25 10.27
CA ARG A 59 22.71 -13.30 10.06
C ARG A 59 23.51 -13.26 11.36
N ALA A 60 23.07 -12.49 12.35
CA ALA A 60 23.72 -12.42 13.65
C ALA A 60 23.63 -13.76 14.41
N LEU A 61 22.46 -14.41 14.38
CA LEU A 61 22.23 -15.73 14.99
C LEU A 61 23.02 -16.84 14.26
N ASP A 62 23.07 -16.82 12.93
CA ASP A 62 23.89 -17.76 12.16
C ASP A 62 25.37 -17.63 12.53
N LYS A 63 25.90 -16.39 12.56
CA LYS A 63 27.28 -16.12 12.96
C LYS A 63 27.58 -16.57 14.38
N LEU A 64 26.62 -16.42 15.30
CA LEU A 64 26.74 -16.92 16.67
C LEU A 64 26.85 -18.46 16.67
N THR A 65 25.93 -19.14 16.01
CA THR A 65 25.89 -20.61 15.98
C THR A 65 27.12 -21.19 15.28
N GLU A 66 27.61 -20.59 14.20
CA GLU A 66 28.84 -21.01 13.52
C GLU A 66 30.05 -20.92 14.44
N ARG A 67 30.27 -19.77 15.09
CA ARG A 67 31.41 -19.56 16.02
C ARG A 67 31.46 -20.63 17.11
N PHE A 68 30.31 -21.02 17.62
CA PHE A 68 30.20 -21.96 18.72
C PHE A 68 30.12 -23.42 18.29
N THR A 69 29.63 -23.71 17.07
CA THR A 69 29.70 -25.05 16.46
C THR A 69 31.16 -25.47 16.24
N HIS A 70 32.01 -24.59 15.73
CA HIS A 70 33.44 -24.87 15.51
C HIS A 70 34.19 -25.15 16.82
N LYS A 71 33.80 -24.50 17.92
CA LYS A 71 34.36 -24.75 19.27
C LYS A 71 33.86 -26.05 19.90
N THR A 72 32.80 -26.66 19.37
CA THR A 72 32.17 -27.86 19.93
C THR A 72 32.96 -29.13 19.62
N LYS A 73 33.68 -29.17 18.50
CA LYS A 73 34.51 -30.32 18.09
C LYS A 73 35.66 -30.66 19.07
N LYS A 74 35.98 -29.80 20.03
CA LYS A 74 37.01 -30.00 21.08
C LYS A 74 36.44 -30.41 22.45
N LYS A 75 35.14 -30.74 22.55
CA LYS A 75 34.44 -30.98 23.82
C LYS A 75 34.23 -32.47 24.17
N GLU A 76 35.17 -33.35 23.80
CA GLU A 76 35.15 -34.78 24.19
C GLU A 76 35.14 -35.00 25.72
N GLN A 77 35.48 -33.97 26.49
CA GLN A 77 35.59 -34.02 27.96
C GLN A 77 34.31 -33.58 28.69
N TRP A 78 33.26 -33.16 27.97
CA TRP A 78 32.06 -32.62 28.60
C TRP A 78 31.09 -33.73 29.01
N GLY A 79 30.46 -33.56 30.19
CA GLY A 79 29.42 -34.47 30.65
C GLY A 79 28.20 -34.48 29.72
N GLN A 80 27.52 -35.62 29.61
CA GLN A 80 26.41 -35.83 28.66
C GLN A 80 25.28 -34.79 28.81
N SER A 81 24.90 -34.43 30.02
CA SER A 81 23.86 -33.41 30.27
C SER A 81 24.23 -32.03 29.69
N VAL A 82 25.50 -31.63 29.84
CA VAL A 82 26.02 -30.36 29.30
C VAL A 82 26.04 -30.39 27.76
N CYS A 83 26.44 -31.53 27.18
CA CYS A 83 26.39 -31.74 25.73
C CYS A 83 24.96 -31.66 25.18
N GLN A 84 23.98 -32.23 25.88
CA GLN A 84 22.57 -32.18 25.50
C GLN A 84 22.03 -30.75 25.52
N VAL A 85 22.20 -30.02 26.64
CA VAL A 85 21.76 -28.61 26.75
C VAL A 85 22.41 -27.75 25.67
N TRP A 86 23.70 -27.96 25.42
CA TRP A 86 24.43 -27.25 24.37
C TRP A 86 23.87 -27.50 22.96
N SER A 87 23.56 -28.77 22.65
CA SER A 87 22.96 -29.16 21.38
C SER A 87 21.58 -28.52 21.17
N VAL A 88 20.74 -28.56 22.20
CA VAL A 88 19.42 -27.93 22.18
C VAL A 88 19.54 -26.43 21.95
N LEU A 89 20.42 -25.73 22.66
CA LEU A 89 20.64 -24.29 22.49
C LEU A 89 21.07 -23.95 21.06
N LEU A 90 22.06 -24.65 20.50
CA LEU A 90 22.49 -24.41 19.12
C LEU A 90 21.38 -24.67 18.11
N THR A 91 20.58 -25.70 18.34
CA THR A 91 19.45 -26.04 17.46
C THR A 91 18.38 -24.96 17.51
N GLN A 92 18.01 -24.50 18.71
CA GLN A 92 17.03 -23.45 18.92
C GLN A 92 17.46 -22.12 18.28
N THR A 93 18.72 -21.71 18.48
CA THR A 93 19.24 -20.48 17.86
C THR A 93 19.25 -20.56 16.33
N ARG A 94 19.53 -21.73 15.74
CA ARG A 94 19.43 -21.94 14.29
C ARG A 94 17.98 -21.89 13.80
N LEU A 95 17.04 -22.36 14.62
CA LEU A 95 15.61 -22.27 14.30
C LEU A 95 15.17 -20.80 14.28
N GLU A 96 15.48 -20.05 15.33
CA GLU A 96 15.19 -18.61 15.41
C GLU A 96 15.79 -17.84 14.23
N SER A 97 17.04 -18.15 13.83
CA SER A 97 17.65 -17.58 12.62
C SER A 97 16.79 -17.78 11.36
N ARG A 98 16.29 -19.01 11.15
CA ARG A 98 15.43 -19.35 10.01
C ARG A 98 14.08 -18.64 10.06
N GLU A 99 13.50 -18.51 11.25
CA GLU A 99 12.24 -17.79 11.45
C GLU A 99 12.41 -16.30 11.12
N HIS A 100 13.48 -15.67 11.61
CA HIS A 100 13.83 -14.29 11.26
C HIS A 100 14.06 -14.12 9.75
N ALA A 101 14.78 -15.05 9.11
CA ALA A 101 14.98 -15.02 7.66
C ALA A 101 13.65 -15.12 6.88
N ALA A 102 12.74 -15.99 7.31
CA ALA A 102 11.41 -16.14 6.70
C ALA A 102 10.52 -14.90 6.92
N LEU A 103 10.61 -14.26 8.09
CA LEU A 103 9.93 -12.99 8.36
C LEU A 103 10.48 -11.86 7.48
N GLY A 104 11.80 -11.79 7.32
CA GLY A 104 12.46 -10.84 6.43
C GLY A 104 12.01 -10.99 4.98
N ASP A 105 12.00 -12.23 4.47
CA ASP A 105 11.50 -12.55 3.12
C ASP A 105 10.02 -12.19 2.95
N THR A 106 9.19 -12.50 3.94
CA THR A 106 7.76 -12.15 3.92
C THR A 106 7.57 -10.63 3.83
N CYS A 107 8.34 -9.85 4.59
CA CYS A 107 8.28 -8.39 4.56
C CYS A 107 8.73 -7.85 3.20
N CYS A 108 9.89 -8.30 2.69
CA CYS A 108 10.49 -7.77 1.48
C CYS A 108 9.77 -8.21 0.19
N ASN A 109 9.26 -9.44 0.14
CA ASN A 109 8.69 -10.02 -1.07
C ASN A 109 7.17 -10.08 -0.99
N THR A 110 6.62 -10.92 -0.11
CA THR A 110 5.17 -11.20 -0.09
C THR A 110 4.34 -9.96 0.20
N LEU A 111 4.69 -9.19 1.23
CA LEU A 111 3.94 -8.00 1.63
C LEU A 111 4.14 -6.86 0.64
N THR A 112 5.38 -6.60 0.22
CA THR A 112 5.70 -5.58 -0.78
C THR A 112 4.95 -5.81 -2.09
N GLN A 113 4.91 -7.04 -2.61
CA GLN A 113 4.18 -7.33 -3.85
C GLN A 113 2.67 -7.04 -3.73
N ARG A 114 2.07 -7.34 -2.57
CA ARG A 114 0.66 -6.98 -2.31
C ARG A 114 0.46 -5.47 -2.29
N LEU A 115 1.41 -4.69 -1.78
CA LEU A 115 1.34 -3.23 -1.79
C LEU A 115 1.53 -2.64 -3.18
N ILE A 116 2.44 -3.19 -3.99
CA ILE A 116 2.60 -2.81 -5.40
C ILE A 116 1.27 -3.00 -6.14
N HIS A 117 0.66 -4.19 -6.01
CA HIS A 117 -0.64 -4.46 -6.61
C HIS A 117 -1.74 -3.51 -6.11
N SER A 118 -1.78 -3.23 -4.80
CA SER A 118 -2.73 -2.27 -4.23
C SER A 118 -2.53 -0.85 -4.76
N THR A 119 -1.28 -0.46 -5.01
CA THR A 119 -0.91 0.83 -5.60
C THR A 119 -1.40 0.91 -7.05
N GLU A 120 -1.14 -0.11 -7.86
CA GLU A 120 -1.60 -0.20 -9.25
C GLU A 120 -3.13 -0.18 -9.36
N ASP A 121 -3.81 -0.92 -8.48
CA ASP A 121 -5.25 -0.97 -8.39
C ASP A 121 -5.85 0.38 -8.02
N THR A 122 -5.25 1.08 -7.05
CA THR A 122 -5.65 2.44 -6.66
C THR A 122 -5.56 3.40 -7.85
N HIS A 123 -4.46 3.37 -8.60
CA HIS A 123 -4.29 4.19 -9.80
C HIS A 123 -5.30 3.82 -10.91
N ARG A 124 -5.54 2.53 -11.14
CA ARG A 124 -6.45 2.05 -12.18
C ARG A 124 -7.89 2.45 -11.88
N LEU A 125 -8.33 2.28 -10.62
CA LEU A 125 -9.67 2.67 -10.18
C LEU A 125 -9.85 4.18 -10.24
N HIS A 126 -8.86 4.95 -9.79
CA HIS A 126 -8.88 6.42 -9.90
C HIS A 126 -9.08 6.88 -11.34
N LYS A 127 -8.28 6.36 -12.29
CA LYS A 127 -8.44 6.69 -13.72
C LYS A 127 -9.83 6.36 -14.26
N ARG A 128 -10.41 5.21 -13.88
CA ARG A 128 -11.75 4.79 -14.33
C ARG A 128 -12.84 5.72 -13.77
N VAL A 129 -12.79 5.99 -12.47
CA VAL A 129 -13.79 6.82 -11.79
C VAL A 129 -13.69 8.28 -12.24
N SER A 130 -12.48 8.84 -12.26
CA SER A 130 -12.24 10.21 -12.73
C SER A 130 -12.64 10.37 -14.20
N GLY A 131 -12.26 9.44 -15.08
CA GLY A 131 -12.65 9.48 -16.50
C GLY A 131 -14.16 9.42 -16.72
N GLY A 132 -14.89 8.57 -15.96
CA GLY A 132 -16.35 8.52 -16.00
C GLY A 132 -17.02 9.80 -15.50
N SER A 133 -16.50 10.39 -14.41
CA SER A 133 -16.99 11.65 -13.87
C SER A 133 -16.74 12.83 -14.82
N VAL A 134 -15.58 12.87 -15.48
CA VAL A 134 -15.25 13.90 -16.49
C VAL A 134 -16.14 13.76 -17.73
N PHE A 135 -16.40 12.54 -18.20
CA PHE A 135 -17.32 12.29 -19.30
C PHE A 135 -18.75 12.75 -18.97
N THR A 136 -19.21 12.48 -17.75
CA THR A 136 -20.50 12.97 -17.23
C THR A 136 -20.54 14.50 -17.23
N LEU A 137 -19.49 15.16 -16.73
CA LEU A 137 -19.39 16.61 -16.68
C LEU A 137 -19.43 17.23 -18.09
N HIS A 138 -18.74 16.63 -19.06
CA HIS A 138 -18.75 17.06 -20.45
C HIS A 138 -20.12 16.86 -21.13
N SER A 139 -20.82 15.78 -20.80
CA SER A 139 -22.17 15.49 -21.29
C SER A 139 -23.18 16.52 -20.78
N VAL A 140 -23.14 16.84 -19.48
CA VAL A 140 -23.98 17.91 -18.88
C VAL A 140 -23.67 19.26 -19.53
N SER A 141 -22.39 19.55 -19.79
CA SER A 141 -21.94 20.76 -20.49
C SER A 141 -22.51 20.88 -21.90
N SER A 142 -22.45 19.78 -22.66
CA SER A 142 -22.89 19.72 -24.06
C SER A 142 -24.41 19.84 -24.19
N VAL A 143 -25.16 19.22 -23.29
CA VAL A 143 -26.63 19.31 -23.25
C VAL A 143 -27.07 20.74 -22.91
N SER A 144 -26.42 21.38 -21.94
CA SER A 144 -26.70 22.78 -21.57
C SER A 144 -26.39 23.75 -22.73
N CYS A 145 -25.25 23.56 -23.42
CA CYS A 145 -24.84 24.40 -24.55
C CYS A 145 -25.73 24.26 -25.80
N LYS A 146 -26.10 23.03 -26.19
CA LYS A 146 -27.05 22.80 -27.31
C LYS A 146 -28.41 23.44 -27.08
N LYS A 147 -28.87 23.49 -25.83
CA LYS A 147 -30.18 24.05 -25.49
C LYS A 147 -30.18 25.58 -25.51
N ASN A 148 -29.08 26.22 -25.10
CA ASN A 148 -28.93 27.67 -25.12
C ASN A 148 -28.77 28.26 -26.54
N LYS A 149 -28.42 27.43 -27.54
CA LYS A 149 -28.38 27.82 -28.97
C LYS A 149 -29.72 27.64 -29.71
N ASN A 150 -30.70 26.98 -29.09
CA ASN A 150 -32.03 26.71 -29.66
C ASN A 150 -33.14 27.54 -28.95
N LEU A 151 -32.75 28.56 -28.19
CA LEU A 151 -33.59 29.58 -27.53
C LEU A 151 -33.21 30.95 -28.08
#